data_AF-A0A1C7MXW2-F1
#
_entry.id   AF-A0A1C7MXW2-F1
#
_cell.length_a   1.000
_cell.length_b   1.000
_cell.length_c   1.000
_cell.angle_alpha   90.00
_cell.angle_beta   90.00
_cell.angle_gamma   90.00
#
_symmetry.space_group_name_H-M   'P 1'
#
loop_
_entity.id
_entity.type
_entity.pdbx_description
1 polymer ?
#
loop_
_entity_poly.entity_id
_entity_poly.type
_entity_poly.pdbx_seq_one_letter_code
_entity_poly.pdbx_strand_id
1 'polypeptide(L)'
;MPTTAADDPELGRLASSLEKTSVNETSVSASGFELTFSATLDDAENLEQLGPVIKHITQTGKQTVFLDALDALIRKKDGEIERMCNSHYQEFVHAVDQLLKVRQGSVELKRKLADVNQALQSRGARWAEKKRELTNARKVQQNVDDAIEALQSCLVVLESANKVNDQLEKKRYYAALKILDSLESDRLGETIQYTFTKMLVQSVPVMQNTIKSTVTVELKEWLARVREISREIGLLAMQRMQERQERWRSKTTENPKLKNLQHHQVNSAIEMVVNEGLETSILDEVNIDFEPLYKCIHVHDTLGKRNEFKTSYSEDRR
;
A
#
# COMPACT_ATOMS: atom_id res chain seq x y z
N MET A 1 -7.87 43.11 56.68
CA MET A 1 -7.34 44.49 56.70
C MET A 1 -7.97 45.25 55.55
N PRO A 2 -9.04 46.03 55.82
CA PRO A 2 -9.62 46.99 54.90
C PRO A 2 -9.08 48.41 55.19
N THR A 3 -8.92 49.24 54.17
CA THR A 3 -8.76 50.71 54.30
C THR A 3 -9.13 51.32 52.94
N THR A 4 -10.37 51.82 52.77
CA THR A 4 -10.86 53.19 53.04
C THR A 4 -10.53 54.17 51.94
N ALA A 5 -11.56 54.49 51.15
CA ALA A 5 -11.71 55.70 50.36
C ALA A 5 -12.62 56.68 51.14
N ALA A 6 -12.29 57.97 51.11
CA ALA A 6 -13.20 59.14 51.03
C ALA A 6 -12.63 60.38 51.73
N ASP A 7 -12.88 61.52 51.09
CA ASP A 7 -12.89 62.91 51.56
C ASP A 7 -11.57 63.68 51.68
N ASP A 8 -11.32 64.55 50.69
CA ASP A 8 -10.45 65.72 50.82
C ASP A 8 -11.11 66.99 50.19
N PRO A 9 -10.89 68.19 50.74
CA PRO A 9 -11.88 69.26 50.90
C PRO A 9 -11.55 70.50 50.04
N GLU A 10 -11.10 70.30 48.81
CA GLU A 10 -10.65 71.40 47.94
C GLU A 10 -11.77 72.06 47.10
N LEU A 11 -12.94 71.41 46.98
CA LEU A 11 -14.09 71.94 46.23
C LEU A 11 -14.83 73.09 46.93
N GLY A 12 -14.60 73.32 48.23
CA GLY A 12 -15.26 74.39 48.99
C GLY A 12 -14.62 75.76 48.86
N ARG A 13 -13.37 75.87 48.39
CA ARG A 13 -12.65 77.15 48.31
C ARG A 13 -12.90 77.93 47.02
N LEU A 14 -13.21 77.25 45.92
CA LEU A 14 -13.48 77.87 44.63
C LEU A 14 -14.85 78.57 44.57
N ALA A 15 -15.84 78.10 45.34
CA ALA A 15 -17.17 78.71 45.40
C ALA A 15 -17.17 80.09 46.11
N SER A 16 -16.20 80.36 46.99
CA SER A 16 -16.14 81.59 47.80
C SER A 16 -15.47 82.79 47.10
N SER A 17 -14.85 82.58 45.93
CA SER A 17 -14.23 83.67 45.14
C SER A 17 -15.18 84.28 44.09
N LEU A 18 -16.40 83.75 43.94
CA LEU A 18 -17.39 84.23 42.97
C LEU A 18 -18.40 85.26 43.53
N GLU A 19 -18.30 85.65 44.80
CA GLU A 19 -19.30 86.51 45.46
C GLU A 19 -18.82 87.93 45.83
N LYS A 20 -17.68 88.39 45.32
CA LYS A 20 -17.18 89.75 45.60
C LYS A 20 -16.65 90.47 44.37
N THR A 21 -17.56 90.95 43.53
CA THR A 21 -17.40 92.24 42.84
C THR A 21 -18.78 92.79 42.52
N SER A 22 -19.30 93.57 43.46
CA SER A 22 -20.49 94.39 43.33
C SER A 22 -20.25 95.52 42.33
N VAL A 23 -21.25 95.68 41.48
CA VAL A 23 -21.52 96.74 40.52
C VAL A 23 -21.28 98.14 41.11
N ASN A 24 -20.50 98.97 40.40
CA ASN A 24 -20.61 100.43 40.50
C ASN A 24 -20.77 100.99 39.08
N GLU A 25 -22.01 101.36 38.76
CA GLU A 25 -22.44 101.99 37.51
C GLU A 25 -21.93 103.43 37.45
N THR A 26 -21.30 103.83 36.33
CA THR A 26 -21.81 104.89 35.43
C THR A 26 -20.76 105.28 34.38
N SER A 27 -20.65 104.47 33.32
CA SER A 27 -20.37 104.92 31.93
C SER A 27 -20.65 103.77 30.96
N VAL A 28 -21.84 103.18 31.04
CA VAL A 28 -22.27 102.04 30.21
C VAL A 28 -23.15 102.57 29.10
N SER A 29 -22.62 102.71 27.88
CA SER A 29 -23.50 102.81 26.71
C SER A 29 -22.90 102.37 25.36
N ALA A 30 -21.69 101.79 25.31
CA ALA A 30 -21.12 101.28 24.05
C ALA A 30 -20.55 99.84 24.15
N SER A 31 -20.12 99.40 25.32
CA SER A 31 -19.48 98.08 25.55
C SER A 31 -20.45 96.89 25.59
N GLY A 32 -21.76 97.13 25.76
CA GLY A 32 -22.76 96.05 25.86
C GLY A 32 -23.01 95.31 24.55
N PHE A 33 -22.90 95.98 23.40
CA PHE A 33 -23.19 95.38 22.09
C PHE A 33 -22.07 94.42 21.64
N GLU A 34 -20.82 94.77 21.92
CA GLU A 34 -19.63 94.02 21.50
C GLU A 34 -19.45 92.71 22.29
N LEU A 35 -19.75 92.75 23.60
CA LEU A 35 -19.71 91.58 24.49
C LEU A 35 -20.85 90.60 24.19
N THR A 36 -22.05 91.10 23.89
CA THR A 36 -23.21 90.24 23.60
C THR A 36 -23.07 89.54 22.25
N PHE A 37 -22.46 90.18 21.24
CA PHE A 37 -22.26 89.59 19.92
C PHE A 37 -21.09 88.58 19.86
N SER A 38 -19.98 88.85 20.58
CA SER A 38 -18.86 87.89 20.66
C SER A 38 -19.26 86.61 21.41
N ALA A 39 -20.04 86.72 22.49
CA ALA A 39 -20.49 85.57 23.26
C ALA A 39 -21.45 84.65 22.48
N THR A 40 -22.20 85.18 21.51
CA THR A 40 -23.13 84.39 20.68
C THR A 40 -22.46 83.61 19.54
N LEU A 41 -21.17 83.82 19.26
CA LEU A 41 -20.46 83.20 18.14
C LEU A 41 -19.47 82.10 18.53
N ASP A 42 -19.12 81.97 19.81
CA ASP A 42 -18.24 80.88 20.28
C ASP A 42 -18.97 79.53 20.37
N ASP A 43 -20.30 79.53 20.48
CA ASP A 43 -21.13 78.31 20.48
C ASP A 43 -22.01 78.23 19.22
N ALA A 44 -21.81 77.19 18.41
CA ALA A 44 -22.54 76.93 17.16
C ALA A 44 -24.06 76.76 17.33
N GLU A 45 -24.56 76.64 18.57
CA GLU A 45 -25.97 76.50 18.91
C GLU A 45 -26.73 77.85 18.97
N ASN A 46 -26.04 78.99 18.93
CA ASN A 46 -26.65 80.33 19.03
C ASN A 46 -27.03 80.97 17.68
N LEU A 47 -27.02 80.22 16.57
CA LEU A 47 -27.34 80.75 15.24
C LEU A 47 -28.81 81.23 15.12
N GLU A 48 -29.73 80.66 15.90
CA GLU A 48 -31.14 81.08 15.95
C GLU A 48 -31.33 82.49 16.56
N GLN A 49 -30.39 82.95 17.40
CA GLN A 49 -30.42 84.27 18.02
C GLN A 49 -30.00 85.40 17.05
N LEU A 50 -29.48 85.05 15.87
CA LEU A 50 -28.98 86.02 14.90
C LEU A 50 -30.13 86.78 14.20
N GLY A 51 -31.29 86.14 14.01
CA GLY A 51 -32.46 86.73 13.34
C GLY A 51 -33.04 87.97 14.03
N PRO A 52 -33.34 87.92 15.34
CA PRO A 52 -33.81 89.08 16.12
C PRO A 52 -32.79 90.23 16.15
N VAL A 53 -31.50 89.91 16.22
CA VAL A 53 -30.39 90.89 16.24
C VAL A 53 -30.29 91.62 14.91
N ILE A 54 -30.36 90.90 13.78
CA ILE A 54 -30.38 91.50 12.42
C ILE A 54 -31.62 92.39 12.23
N LYS A 55 -32.79 91.97 12.73
CA LYS A 55 -34.04 92.76 12.65
C LYS A 55 -33.93 94.06 13.45
N HIS A 56 -33.37 94.01 14.65
CA HIS A 56 -33.14 95.19 15.49
C HIS A 56 -32.12 96.16 14.86
N ILE A 57 -31.02 95.66 14.31
CA ILE A 57 -29.98 96.47 13.64
C ILE A 57 -30.53 97.20 12.41
N THR A 58 -31.38 96.53 11.64
CA THR A 58 -32.04 97.08 10.45
C THR A 58 -33.07 98.17 10.82
N GLN A 59 -33.80 97.98 11.92
CA GLN A 59 -34.75 98.98 12.43
C GLN A 59 -34.05 100.23 13.03
N THR A 60 -32.84 100.07 13.56
CA THR A 60 -32.09 101.16 14.22
C THR A 60 -31.18 101.95 13.25
N GLY A 61 -31.10 101.56 11.98
CA GLY A 61 -30.28 102.25 10.95
C GLY A 61 -28.76 102.14 11.15
N LYS A 62 -28.29 101.29 12.08
CA LYS A 62 -26.85 101.12 12.41
C LYS A 62 -26.21 99.94 11.65
N GLN A 63 -26.63 99.71 10.40
CA GLN A 63 -26.15 98.60 9.58
C GLN A 63 -24.67 98.72 9.23
N THR A 64 -24.20 99.94 8.97
CA THR A 64 -22.80 100.21 8.62
C THR A 64 -21.85 99.88 9.77
N VAL A 65 -22.20 100.29 10.99
CA VAL A 65 -21.42 100.01 12.21
C VAL A 65 -21.37 98.51 12.53
N PHE A 66 -22.43 97.76 12.21
CA PHE A 66 -22.44 96.32 12.38
C PHE A 66 -21.59 95.60 11.33
N LEU A 67 -21.65 96.02 10.06
CA LEU A 67 -20.76 95.49 9.03
C LEU A 67 -19.29 95.78 9.34
N ASP A 68 -18.99 96.99 9.83
CA ASP A 68 -17.63 97.33 10.28
C ASP A 68 -17.17 96.46 11.46
N ALA A 69 -18.05 96.14 12.40
CA ALA A 69 -17.76 95.24 13.51
C ALA A 69 -17.61 93.77 13.07
N LEU A 70 -18.39 93.33 12.08
CA LEU A 70 -18.28 92.00 11.48
C LEU A 70 -16.97 91.87 10.68
N ASP A 71 -16.61 92.88 9.89
CA ASP A 71 -15.35 92.92 9.16
C ASP A 71 -14.15 92.97 10.12
N ALA A 72 -14.26 93.67 11.25
CA ALA A 72 -13.26 93.65 12.30
C ALA A 72 -13.14 92.25 12.95
N LEU A 73 -14.27 91.55 13.16
CA LEU A 73 -14.27 90.19 13.68
C LEU A 73 -13.69 89.19 12.69
N ILE A 74 -14.04 89.28 11.41
CA ILE A 74 -13.49 88.44 10.33
C ILE A 74 -11.98 88.63 10.29
N ARG A 75 -11.48 89.87 10.28
CA ARG A 75 -10.04 90.15 10.32
C ARG A 75 -9.36 89.62 11.58
N LYS A 76 -10.04 89.68 12.73
CA LYS A 76 -9.52 89.11 13.99
C LYS A 76 -9.42 87.59 13.91
N LYS A 77 -10.47 86.92 13.42
CA LYS A 77 -10.52 85.45 13.26
C LYS A 77 -9.56 84.96 12.18
N ASP A 78 -9.43 85.67 11.07
CA ASP A 78 -8.42 85.40 10.04
C ASP A 78 -7.00 85.53 10.62
N GLY A 79 -6.75 86.55 11.45
CA GLY A 79 -5.47 86.69 12.16
C GLY A 79 -5.22 85.60 13.20
N GLU A 80 -6.27 85.10 13.88
CA GLU A 80 -6.19 83.93 14.76
C GLU A 80 -5.87 82.66 13.98
N ILE A 81 -6.53 82.44 12.83
CA ILE A 81 -6.28 81.33 11.92
C ILE A 81 -4.85 81.40 11.35
N GLU A 82 -4.38 82.57 10.91
CA GLU A 82 -3.02 82.74 10.42
C GLU A 82 -1.97 82.49 11.50
N ARG A 83 -2.20 82.90 12.76
CA ARG A 83 -1.29 82.54 13.86
C ARG A 83 -1.28 81.05 14.15
N MET A 84 -2.43 80.40 14.18
CA MET A 84 -2.54 78.95 14.39
C MET A 84 -1.91 78.16 13.24
N CYS A 85 -2.16 78.58 11.99
CA CYS A 85 -1.51 78.02 10.81
C CYS A 85 0.00 78.25 10.83
N ASN A 86 0.50 79.44 11.18
CA ASN A 86 1.94 79.70 11.24
C ASN A 86 2.64 78.93 12.37
N SER A 87 1.96 78.70 13.50
CA SER A 87 2.52 77.92 14.62
C SER A 87 2.57 76.42 14.33
N HIS A 88 1.57 75.86 13.63
CA HIS A 88 1.47 74.41 13.39
C HIS A 88 1.70 73.97 11.93
N TYR A 89 1.99 74.89 11.00
CA TYR A 89 2.22 74.57 9.58
C TYR A 89 3.32 73.52 9.38
N GLN A 90 4.42 73.61 10.12
CA GLN A 90 5.51 72.65 10.03
C GLN A 90 5.07 71.24 10.47
N GLU A 91 4.29 71.13 11.55
CA GLU A 91 3.75 69.86 12.03
C GLU A 91 2.75 69.26 11.03
N PHE A 92 1.90 70.11 10.44
CA PHE A 92 0.97 69.70 9.39
C PHE A 92 1.70 69.18 8.14
N VAL A 93 2.71 69.89 7.65
CA VAL A 93 3.52 69.45 6.50
C VAL A 93 4.23 68.14 6.81
N HIS A 94 4.79 67.99 8.02
CA HIS A 94 5.43 66.75 8.43
C HIS A 94 4.43 65.58 8.51
N ALA A 95 3.22 65.80 9.02
CA ALA A 95 2.16 64.78 9.05
C ALA A 95 1.72 64.37 7.64
N VAL A 96 1.61 65.31 6.71
CA VAL A 96 1.29 65.04 5.29
C VAL A 96 2.42 64.24 4.63
N ASP A 97 3.69 64.59 4.87
CA ASP A 97 4.84 63.84 4.35
C ASP A 97 4.90 62.41 4.91
N GLN A 98 4.61 62.23 6.21
CA GLN A 98 4.48 60.91 6.84
C GLN A 98 3.38 60.07 6.17
N LEU A 99 2.20 60.66 5.94
CA LEU A 99 1.09 60.00 5.25
C LEU A 99 1.46 59.59 3.82
N LEU A 100 2.18 60.45 3.09
CA LEU A 100 2.66 60.15 1.75
C LEU A 100 3.67 59.00 1.76
N LYS A 101 4.61 58.98 2.71
CA LYS A 101 5.57 57.88 2.90
C LYS A 101 4.89 56.56 3.23
N VAL A 102 3.92 56.56 4.15
CA VAL A 102 3.14 55.36 4.51
C VAL A 102 2.32 54.86 3.31
N ARG A 103 1.72 55.77 2.54
CA ARG A 103 1.02 55.42 1.30
C ARG A 103 1.96 54.78 0.29
N GLN A 104 3.14 55.36 0.07
CA GLN A 104 4.14 54.81 -0.86
C GLN A 104 4.61 53.42 -0.42
N GLY A 105 4.89 53.25 0.89
CA GLY A 105 5.25 51.96 1.49
C GLY A 105 4.14 50.91 1.35
N SER A 106 2.88 51.31 1.52
CA SER A 106 1.72 50.41 1.33
C SER A 106 1.56 49.97 -0.12
N VAL A 107 1.78 50.87 -1.09
CA VAL A 107 1.73 50.53 -2.52
C VAL A 107 2.86 49.57 -2.88
N GLU A 108 4.08 49.81 -2.40
CA GLU A 108 5.22 48.93 -2.64
C GLU A 108 5.05 47.57 -1.98
N LEU A 109 4.52 47.52 -0.75
CA LEU A 109 4.21 46.26 -0.07
C LEU A 109 3.15 45.47 -0.84
N LYS A 110 2.10 46.14 -1.33
CA LYS A 110 1.07 45.51 -2.18
C LYS A 110 1.67 44.92 -3.45
N ARG A 111 2.60 45.63 -4.09
CA ARG A 111 3.32 45.13 -5.27
C ARG A 111 4.15 43.89 -4.93
N LYS A 112 4.96 43.94 -3.88
CA LYS A 112 5.75 42.79 -3.41
C LYS A 112 4.87 41.59 -3.05
N LEU A 113 3.72 41.83 -2.42
CA LEU A 113 2.77 40.78 -2.06
C LEU A 113 2.19 40.12 -3.32
N ALA A 114 1.85 40.91 -4.35
CA ALA A 114 1.40 40.39 -5.63
C ALA A 114 2.49 39.54 -6.32
N ASP A 115 3.73 40.03 -6.35
CA ASP A 115 4.88 39.32 -6.93
C ASP A 115 5.13 37.98 -6.22
N VAL A 116 5.13 37.97 -4.88
CA VAL A 116 5.31 36.76 -4.07
C VAL A 116 4.14 35.80 -4.26
N ASN A 117 2.90 36.30 -4.29
CA ASN A 117 1.73 35.45 -4.55
C ASN A 117 1.80 34.79 -5.92
N GLN A 118 2.20 35.53 -6.97
CA GLN A 118 2.36 34.97 -8.32
C GLN A 118 3.51 33.94 -8.37
N ALA A 119 4.63 34.23 -7.72
CA ALA A 119 5.74 33.28 -7.60
C ALA A 119 5.35 32.02 -6.83
N LEU A 120 4.57 32.15 -5.75
CA LEU A 120 4.08 31.03 -4.97
C LEU A 120 3.10 30.18 -5.76
N GLN A 121 2.17 30.79 -6.49
CA GLN A 121 1.22 30.06 -7.33
C GLN A 121 1.91 29.30 -8.47
N SER A 122 2.86 29.94 -9.17
CA SER A 122 3.60 29.29 -10.26
C SER A 122 4.49 28.14 -9.78
N ARG A 123 5.19 28.33 -8.64
CA ARG A 123 5.97 27.25 -7.99
C ARG A 123 5.07 26.15 -7.44
N GLY A 124 3.94 26.51 -6.84
CA GLY A 124 2.94 25.58 -6.32
C GLY A 124 2.34 24.71 -7.43
N ALA A 125 2.02 25.30 -8.58
CA ALA A 125 1.53 24.57 -9.75
C ALA A 125 2.59 23.58 -10.29
N ARG A 126 3.84 24.03 -10.45
CA ARG A 126 4.95 23.14 -10.86
C ARG A 126 5.19 22.00 -9.87
N TRP A 127 5.12 22.29 -8.57
CA TRP A 127 5.31 21.27 -7.53
C TRP A 127 4.17 20.27 -7.50
N ALA A 128 2.92 20.73 -7.66
CA ALA A 128 1.76 19.86 -7.77
C ALA A 128 1.88 18.90 -8.97
N GLU A 129 2.33 19.40 -10.12
CA GLU A 129 2.58 18.56 -11.30
C GLU A 129 3.66 17.52 -11.01
N LYS A 130 4.80 17.92 -10.43
CA LYS A 130 5.87 16.98 -10.09
C LYS A 130 5.43 15.92 -9.07
N LYS A 131 4.57 16.29 -8.11
CA LYS A 131 3.97 15.35 -7.15
C LYS A 131 3.04 14.35 -7.85
N ARG A 132 2.25 14.82 -8.82
CA ARG A 132 1.39 13.95 -9.65
C ARG A 132 2.22 12.96 -10.46
N GLU A 133 3.28 13.42 -11.11
CA GLU A 133 4.25 12.56 -11.80
C GLU A 133 4.84 11.49 -10.87
N LEU A 134 5.30 11.89 -9.67
CA LEU A 134 5.85 10.95 -8.68
C LEU A 134 4.82 9.92 -8.22
N THR A 135 3.57 10.34 -8.03
CA THR A 135 2.49 9.43 -7.64
C THR A 135 2.18 8.42 -8.75
N ASN A 136 2.17 8.87 -10.01
CA ASN A 136 2.02 7.97 -11.14
C ASN A 136 3.20 7.01 -11.27
N ALA A 137 4.43 7.49 -11.11
CA ALA A 137 5.62 6.65 -11.12
C ALA A 137 5.58 5.57 -10.02
N ARG A 138 5.12 5.91 -8.81
CA ARG A 138 4.93 4.93 -7.73
C ARG A 138 3.87 3.89 -8.04
N LYS A 139 2.76 4.28 -8.67
CA LYS A 139 1.74 3.32 -9.13
C LYS A 139 2.30 2.37 -10.18
N VAL A 140 3.07 2.89 -11.13
CA VAL A 140 3.75 2.07 -12.13
C VAL A 140 4.75 1.12 -11.46
N GLN A 141 5.52 1.59 -10.49
CA GLN A 141 6.43 0.76 -9.73
C GLN A 141 5.69 -0.38 -8.99
N GLN A 142 4.59 -0.07 -8.29
CA GLN A 142 3.79 -1.08 -7.61
C GLN A 142 3.23 -2.11 -8.60
N ASN A 143 2.70 -1.67 -9.75
CA ASN A 143 2.24 -2.60 -10.79
C ASN A 143 3.36 -3.48 -11.34
N VAL A 144 4.59 -2.94 -11.41
CA VAL A 144 5.77 -3.71 -11.83
C VAL A 144 6.15 -4.72 -10.76
N ASP A 145 6.13 -4.35 -9.49
CA ASP A 145 6.41 -5.26 -8.36
C ASP A 145 5.37 -6.39 -8.30
N ASP A 146 4.08 -6.08 -8.43
CA ASP A 146 3.00 -7.06 -8.48
C ASP A 146 3.17 -8.02 -9.69
N ALA A 147 3.60 -7.48 -10.84
CA ALA A 147 3.88 -8.29 -12.03
C ALA A 147 5.12 -9.19 -11.82
N ILE A 148 6.15 -8.72 -11.12
CA ILE A 148 7.33 -9.52 -10.79
C ILE A 148 6.93 -10.66 -9.85
N GLU A 149 6.15 -10.40 -8.81
CA GLU A 149 5.67 -11.43 -7.89
C GLU A 149 4.81 -12.50 -8.59
N ALA A 150 3.90 -12.05 -9.46
CA ALA A 150 3.11 -12.94 -10.31
C ALA A 150 4.00 -13.82 -11.22
N LEU A 151 4.99 -13.22 -11.87
CA LEU A 151 5.92 -13.94 -12.75
C LEU A 151 6.80 -14.93 -11.97
N GLN A 152 7.28 -14.56 -10.78
CA GLN A 152 8.05 -15.45 -9.91
C GLN A 152 7.23 -16.66 -9.48
N SER A 153 5.97 -16.45 -9.10
CA SER A 153 5.04 -17.53 -8.76
C SER A 153 4.82 -18.46 -9.95
N CYS A 154 4.62 -17.90 -11.15
CA CYS A 154 4.49 -18.68 -12.38
C CYS A 154 5.77 -19.46 -12.73
N LEU A 155 6.95 -18.87 -12.51
CA LEU A 155 8.23 -19.52 -12.79
C LEU A 155 8.41 -20.78 -11.96
N VAL A 156 8.09 -20.73 -10.65
CA VAL A 156 8.22 -21.91 -9.77
C VAL A 156 7.29 -23.06 -10.22
N VAL A 157 6.07 -22.74 -10.67
CA VAL A 157 5.14 -23.72 -11.25
C VAL A 157 5.74 -24.33 -12.52
N LEU A 158 6.29 -23.50 -13.40
CA LEU A 158 6.88 -23.93 -14.66
C LEU A 158 8.15 -24.78 -14.46
N GLU A 159 9.02 -24.40 -13.51
CA GLU A 159 10.19 -25.18 -13.11
C GLU A 159 9.78 -26.54 -12.54
N SER A 160 8.70 -26.59 -11.75
CA SER A 160 8.19 -27.86 -11.21
C SER A 160 7.66 -28.75 -12.34
N ALA A 161 6.92 -28.18 -13.30
CA ALA A 161 6.48 -28.91 -14.49
C ALA A 161 7.68 -29.43 -15.33
N ASN A 162 8.72 -28.61 -15.50
CA ASN A 162 9.93 -29.02 -16.21
C ASN A 162 10.67 -30.14 -15.45
N LYS A 163 10.74 -30.07 -14.12
CA LYS A 163 11.27 -31.16 -13.28
C LYS A 163 10.49 -32.46 -13.46
N VAL A 164 9.16 -32.42 -13.61
CA VAL A 164 8.38 -33.62 -13.92
C VAL A 164 8.85 -34.23 -15.25
N ASN A 165 9.05 -33.40 -16.27
CA ASN A 165 9.54 -33.87 -17.57
C ASN A 165 10.95 -34.47 -17.48
N ASP A 166 11.87 -33.85 -16.74
CA ASP A 166 13.20 -34.40 -16.48
C ASP A 166 13.17 -35.75 -15.74
N GLN A 167 12.23 -35.93 -14.79
CA GLN A 167 12.06 -37.20 -14.08
C GLN A 167 11.48 -38.28 -15.00
N LEU A 168 10.64 -37.90 -15.97
CA LEU A 168 10.11 -38.80 -16.98
C LEU A 168 11.22 -39.32 -17.90
N GLU A 169 12.11 -38.44 -18.36
CA GLU A 169 13.29 -38.83 -19.16
C GLU A 169 14.21 -39.79 -18.40
N LYS A 170 14.38 -39.56 -17.08
CA LYS A 170 15.18 -40.43 -16.20
C LYS A 170 14.48 -41.74 -15.79
N LYS A 171 13.27 -42.02 -16.31
CA LYS A 171 12.43 -43.17 -15.96
C LYS A 171 12.10 -43.29 -14.46
N ARG A 172 12.12 -42.17 -13.73
CA ARG A 172 11.77 -42.12 -12.30
C ARG A 172 10.30 -41.77 -12.14
N TYR A 173 9.42 -42.67 -12.57
CA TYR A 173 7.98 -42.46 -12.65
C TYR A 173 7.33 -42.08 -11.32
N TYR A 174 7.75 -42.68 -10.21
CA TYR A 174 7.22 -42.33 -8.88
C TYR A 174 7.56 -40.89 -8.46
N ALA A 175 8.82 -40.47 -8.65
CA ALA A 175 9.24 -39.11 -8.33
C ALA A 175 8.49 -38.10 -9.20
N ALA A 176 8.28 -38.42 -10.49
CA ALA A 176 7.47 -37.62 -11.40
C ALA A 176 6.02 -37.47 -10.91
N LEU A 177 5.37 -38.58 -10.53
CA LEU A 177 3.99 -38.56 -10.01
C LEU A 177 3.87 -37.80 -8.69
N LYS A 178 4.85 -37.91 -7.79
CA LYS A 178 4.84 -37.16 -6.52
C LYS A 178 4.97 -35.66 -6.74
N ILE A 179 5.87 -35.23 -7.63
CA ILE A 179 6.01 -33.81 -7.98
C ILE A 179 4.72 -33.30 -8.64
N LEU A 180 4.09 -34.13 -9.47
CA LEU A 180 2.83 -33.81 -10.13
C LEU A 180 1.67 -33.66 -9.14
N ASP A 181 1.61 -34.52 -8.13
CA ASP A 181 0.63 -34.45 -7.03
C ASP A 181 0.86 -33.20 -6.18
N SER A 182 2.11 -32.88 -5.82
CA SER A 182 2.45 -31.63 -5.13
C SER A 182 2.14 -30.37 -5.97
N LEU A 183 2.22 -30.47 -7.30
CA LEU A 183 1.86 -29.39 -8.21
C LEU A 183 0.34 -29.14 -8.17
N GLU A 184 -0.45 -30.22 -8.16
CA GLU A 184 -1.91 -30.21 -8.10
C GLU A 184 -2.43 -29.73 -6.73
N SER A 185 -1.86 -30.21 -5.62
CA SER A 185 -2.30 -29.86 -4.26
C SER A 185 -1.92 -28.45 -3.82
N ASP A 186 -0.67 -28.03 -4.08
CA ASP A 186 -0.12 -26.83 -3.42
C ASP A 186 -0.18 -25.58 -4.31
N ARG A 187 -0.04 -25.72 -5.64
CA ARG A 187 0.32 -24.57 -6.49
C ARG A 187 -0.70 -24.23 -7.56
N LEU A 188 -1.46 -25.22 -8.02
CA LEU A 188 -2.52 -25.01 -9.01
C LEU A 188 -3.75 -24.33 -8.40
N GLY A 189 -4.05 -24.54 -7.11
CA GLY A 189 -5.18 -23.92 -6.41
C GLY A 189 -5.10 -22.39 -6.31
N GLU A 190 -3.89 -21.85 -6.11
CA GLU A 190 -3.65 -20.40 -5.95
C GLU A 190 -3.56 -19.67 -7.30
N THR A 191 -3.19 -20.38 -8.37
CA THR A 191 -2.74 -19.79 -9.65
C THR A 191 -3.74 -20.03 -10.80
N ILE A 192 -5.02 -20.31 -10.50
CA ILE A 192 -6.08 -20.64 -11.49
C ILE A 192 -6.42 -19.46 -12.42
N GLN A 193 -6.00 -18.24 -12.07
CA GLN A 193 -6.29 -17.01 -12.81
C GLN A 193 -5.68 -17.02 -14.23
N TYR A 194 -4.53 -17.67 -14.44
CA TYR A 194 -3.80 -17.62 -15.70
C TYR A 194 -4.18 -18.74 -16.68
N THR A 195 -4.27 -18.40 -17.97
CA THR A 195 -4.62 -19.34 -19.05
C THR A 195 -3.66 -20.52 -19.14
N PHE A 196 -2.36 -20.29 -18.95
CA PHE A 196 -1.36 -21.37 -19.01
C PHE A 196 -1.54 -22.36 -17.85
N THR A 197 -1.90 -21.90 -16.64
CA THR A 197 -2.19 -22.80 -15.50
C THR A 197 -3.36 -23.70 -15.80
N LYS A 198 -4.41 -23.18 -16.47
CA LYS A 198 -5.56 -24.01 -16.90
C LYS A 198 -5.13 -25.10 -17.88
N MET A 199 -4.26 -24.77 -18.84
CA MET A 199 -3.69 -25.76 -19.76
C MET A 199 -2.84 -26.79 -19.01
N LEU A 200 -2.07 -26.35 -18.01
CA LEU A 200 -1.24 -27.24 -17.18
C LEU A 200 -2.11 -28.21 -16.37
N VAL A 201 -3.17 -27.74 -15.72
CA VAL A 201 -4.16 -28.58 -15.00
C VAL A 201 -4.74 -29.65 -15.93
N GLN A 202 -5.11 -29.28 -17.16
CA GLN A 202 -5.63 -30.23 -18.14
C GLN A 202 -4.58 -31.24 -18.62
N SER A 203 -3.29 -30.86 -18.61
CA SER A 203 -2.19 -31.73 -19.01
C SER A 203 -1.79 -32.75 -17.93
N VAL A 204 -2.06 -32.48 -16.65
CA VAL A 204 -1.78 -33.39 -15.52
C VAL A 204 -2.34 -34.81 -15.75
N PRO A 205 -3.66 -35.01 -15.99
CA PRO A 205 -4.22 -36.35 -16.18
C PRO A 205 -3.69 -37.03 -17.46
N VAL A 206 -3.37 -36.25 -18.51
CA VAL A 206 -2.75 -36.79 -19.73
C VAL A 206 -1.37 -37.36 -19.43
N MET A 207 -0.57 -36.65 -18.62
CA MET A 207 0.75 -37.09 -18.22
C MET A 207 0.70 -38.31 -17.28
N GLN A 208 -0.24 -38.34 -16.32
CA GLN A 208 -0.49 -39.52 -15.48
C GLN A 208 -0.84 -40.76 -16.32
N ASN A 209 -1.73 -40.61 -17.31
CA ASN A 209 -2.11 -41.71 -18.21
C ASN A 209 -0.94 -42.16 -19.11
N THR A 210 -0.08 -41.23 -19.54
CA THR A 210 1.12 -41.53 -20.33
C THR A 210 2.15 -42.32 -19.51
N ILE A 211 2.35 -41.96 -18.24
CA ILE A 211 3.18 -42.72 -17.30
C ILE A 211 2.62 -44.12 -17.12
N LYS A 212 1.31 -44.22 -16.85
CA LYS A 212 0.63 -45.50 -16.69
C LYS A 212 0.82 -46.39 -17.92
N SER A 213 0.58 -45.87 -19.13
CA SER A 213 0.71 -46.66 -20.35
C SER A 213 2.15 -47.12 -20.60
N THR A 214 3.13 -46.25 -20.39
CA THR A 214 4.55 -46.56 -20.56
C THR A 214 5.00 -47.66 -19.60
N VAL A 215 4.62 -47.57 -18.33
CA VAL A 215 4.96 -48.56 -17.31
C VAL A 215 4.28 -49.91 -17.57
N THR A 216 3.05 -49.91 -18.10
CA THR A 216 2.39 -51.15 -18.55
C THR A 216 3.10 -51.78 -19.74
N VAL A 217 3.61 -50.99 -20.69
CA VAL A 217 4.40 -51.51 -21.82
C VAL A 217 5.72 -52.09 -21.33
N GLU A 218 6.46 -51.40 -20.45
CA GLU A 218 7.70 -51.92 -19.85
C GLU A 218 7.46 -53.22 -19.08
N LEU A 219 6.33 -53.34 -18.37
CA LEU A 219 5.95 -54.58 -17.70
C LEU A 219 5.67 -55.72 -18.68
N LYS A 220 4.94 -55.45 -19.78
CA LYS A 220 4.65 -56.47 -20.80
C LYS A 220 5.91 -56.96 -21.49
N GLU A 221 6.84 -56.06 -21.79
CA GLU A 221 8.15 -56.42 -22.33
C GLU A 221 8.96 -57.26 -21.33
N TRP A 222 8.91 -56.90 -20.05
CA TRP A 222 9.54 -57.70 -18.99
C TRP A 222 8.90 -59.09 -18.86
N LEU A 223 7.57 -59.22 -18.92
CA LEU A 223 6.88 -60.51 -18.91
C LEU A 223 7.31 -61.40 -20.08
N ALA A 224 7.50 -60.82 -21.27
CA ALA A 224 8.02 -61.54 -22.43
C ALA A 224 9.44 -62.07 -22.19
N ARG A 225 10.35 -61.24 -21.65
CA ARG A 225 11.71 -61.66 -21.27
C ARG A 225 11.71 -62.74 -20.18
N VAL A 226 10.87 -62.58 -19.15
CA VAL A 226 10.71 -63.59 -18.09
C VAL A 226 10.20 -64.91 -18.67
N ARG A 227 9.36 -64.88 -19.71
CA ARG A 227 8.91 -66.11 -20.39
C ARG A 227 10.07 -66.83 -21.09
N GLU A 228 11.00 -66.11 -21.71
CA GLU A 228 12.21 -66.70 -22.30
C GLU A 228 13.12 -67.31 -21.23
N ILE A 229 13.40 -66.54 -20.16
CA ILE A 229 14.21 -66.99 -19.02
C ILE A 229 13.55 -68.19 -18.32
N SER A 230 12.21 -68.20 -18.21
CA SER A 230 11.49 -69.33 -17.61
C SER A 230 11.66 -70.63 -18.39
N ARG A 231 11.87 -70.54 -19.71
CA ARG A 231 12.16 -71.71 -20.55
C ARG A 231 13.58 -72.23 -20.26
N GLU A 232 14.54 -71.34 -20.06
CA GLU A 232 15.91 -71.70 -19.66
C GLU A 232 15.94 -72.33 -18.26
N ILE A 233 15.23 -71.73 -17.30
CA ILE A 233 15.04 -72.31 -15.96
C ILE A 233 14.38 -73.68 -16.05
N GLY A 234 13.36 -73.84 -16.91
CA GLY A 234 12.71 -75.12 -17.15
C GLY A 234 13.68 -76.18 -17.68
N LEU A 235 14.56 -75.81 -18.61
CA LEU A 235 15.59 -76.69 -19.15
C LEU A 235 16.64 -77.06 -18.10
N LEU A 236 17.14 -76.08 -17.33
CA LEU A 236 18.06 -76.31 -16.22
C LEU A 236 17.43 -77.20 -15.14
N ALA A 237 16.14 -76.97 -14.81
CA ALA A 237 15.40 -77.81 -13.88
C ALA A 237 15.28 -79.25 -14.38
N MET A 238 15.00 -79.45 -15.67
CA MET A 238 14.96 -80.78 -16.28
C MET A 238 16.33 -81.46 -16.26
N GLN A 239 17.41 -80.73 -16.56
CA GLN A 239 18.78 -81.24 -16.49
C GLN A 239 19.16 -81.64 -15.05
N ARG A 240 18.92 -80.78 -14.06
CA ARG A 240 19.21 -81.08 -12.65
C ARG A 240 18.35 -82.23 -12.13
N MET A 241 17.10 -82.34 -12.57
CA MET A 241 16.24 -83.48 -12.28
C MET A 241 16.76 -84.78 -12.91
N GLN A 242 17.25 -84.72 -14.15
CA GLN A 242 17.87 -85.86 -14.82
C GLN A 242 19.14 -86.31 -14.11
N GLU A 243 20.04 -85.38 -13.78
CA GLU A 243 21.24 -85.68 -13.00
C GLU A 243 20.89 -86.27 -11.62
N ARG A 244 19.87 -85.71 -10.93
CA ARG A 244 19.35 -86.25 -9.67
C ARG A 244 18.88 -87.70 -9.86
N GLN A 245 18.14 -87.98 -10.92
CA GLN A 245 17.65 -89.31 -11.23
C GLN A 245 18.79 -90.30 -11.55
N GLU A 246 19.81 -89.87 -12.30
CA GLU A 246 21.00 -90.67 -12.60
C GLU A 246 21.80 -90.97 -11.32
N ARG A 247 22.05 -89.96 -10.48
CA ARG A 247 22.70 -90.13 -9.17
C ARG A 247 21.93 -91.11 -8.28
N TRP A 248 20.61 -91.02 -8.24
CA TRP A 248 19.77 -91.95 -7.48
C TRP A 248 19.85 -93.38 -8.00
N ARG A 249 19.84 -93.57 -9.34
CA ARG A 249 20.00 -94.90 -9.96
C ARG A 249 21.36 -95.53 -9.64
N SER A 250 22.44 -94.76 -9.71
CA SER A 250 23.80 -95.24 -9.37
C SER A 250 23.87 -95.66 -7.90
N LYS A 251 23.45 -94.81 -6.96
CA LYS A 251 23.43 -95.11 -5.51
C LYS A 251 22.56 -96.32 -5.16
N THR A 252 21.44 -96.49 -5.86
CA THR A 252 20.52 -97.63 -5.66
C THR A 252 21.10 -98.95 -6.20
N THR A 253 21.90 -98.88 -7.26
CA THR A 253 22.58 -100.05 -7.85
C THR A 253 23.75 -100.51 -6.98
N GLU A 254 24.50 -99.57 -6.39
CA GLU A 254 25.63 -99.87 -5.50
C GLU A 254 25.20 -100.46 -4.15
N ASN A 255 24.01 -100.10 -3.65
CA ASN A 255 23.53 -100.51 -2.33
C ASN A 255 22.41 -101.57 -2.41
N PRO A 256 22.66 -102.86 -2.08
CA PRO A 256 21.66 -103.92 -2.14
C PRO A 256 20.45 -103.70 -1.21
N LYS A 257 20.60 -102.90 -0.14
CA LYS A 257 19.49 -102.51 0.76
C LYS A 257 18.55 -101.46 0.14
N LEU A 258 19.05 -100.65 -0.79
CA LEU A 258 18.28 -99.62 -1.49
C LEU A 258 17.64 -100.15 -2.78
N LYS A 259 18.06 -101.32 -3.27
CA LYS A 259 17.52 -101.97 -4.49
C LYS A 259 16.00 -102.20 -4.44
N ASN A 260 15.45 -102.47 -3.25
CA ASN A 260 13.99 -102.60 -3.06
C ASN A 260 13.24 -101.27 -3.24
N LEU A 261 13.94 -100.13 -3.14
CA LEU A 261 13.40 -98.79 -3.33
C LEU A 261 13.55 -98.29 -4.77
N GLN A 262 14.19 -99.07 -5.66
CA GLN A 262 14.39 -98.72 -7.07
C GLN A 262 13.07 -98.48 -7.83
N HIS A 263 11.97 -99.08 -7.37
CA HIS A 263 10.63 -98.94 -7.95
C HIS A 263 9.90 -97.66 -7.50
N HIS A 264 10.40 -96.96 -6.47
CA HIS A 264 9.81 -95.70 -6.03
C HIS A 264 10.37 -94.58 -6.89
N GLN A 265 9.47 -93.77 -7.47
CA GLN A 265 9.86 -92.62 -8.28
C GLN A 265 10.69 -91.63 -7.45
N VAL A 266 11.51 -90.83 -8.14
CA VAL A 266 12.27 -89.70 -7.58
C VAL A 266 11.31 -88.83 -6.75
N ASN A 267 11.72 -88.31 -5.59
CA ASN A 267 10.91 -87.70 -4.51
C ASN A 267 10.52 -88.62 -3.33
N SER A 268 11.21 -89.74 -3.10
CA SER A 268 11.08 -90.47 -1.83
C SER A 268 11.70 -89.65 -0.69
N ALA A 269 11.12 -89.69 0.51
CA ALA A 269 11.67 -89.01 1.69
C ALA A 269 13.14 -89.40 1.95
N ILE A 270 13.53 -90.63 1.59
CA ILE A 270 14.89 -91.15 1.72
C ILE A 270 15.82 -90.53 0.67
N GLU A 271 15.32 -90.24 -0.53
CA GLU A 271 16.10 -89.63 -1.61
C GLU A 271 16.35 -88.14 -1.35
N MET A 272 15.35 -87.42 -0.83
CA MET A 272 15.51 -86.01 -0.44
C MET A 272 16.60 -85.83 0.63
N VAL A 273 16.58 -86.62 1.71
CA VAL A 273 17.59 -86.55 2.79
C VAL A 273 19.00 -86.88 2.27
N VAL A 274 19.12 -87.77 1.28
CA VAL A 274 20.41 -88.13 0.67
C VAL A 274 20.95 -87.03 -0.26
N ASN A 275 20.09 -86.13 -0.75
CA ASN A 275 20.43 -85.04 -1.68
C ASN A 275 20.36 -83.63 -1.05
N GLU A 276 19.92 -83.49 0.21
CA GLU A 276 19.75 -82.21 0.94
C GLU A 276 20.96 -81.25 0.86
N GLY A 277 22.20 -81.77 0.75
CA GLY A 277 23.42 -80.96 0.69
C GLY A 277 23.93 -80.63 -0.73
N LEU A 278 23.30 -81.16 -1.78
CA LEU A 278 23.76 -81.04 -3.18
C LEU A 278 22.81 -80.19 -4.03
N GLU A 279 21.67 -79.78 -3.48
CA GLU A 279 20.66 -79.01 -4.19
C GLU A 279 20.93 -77.51 -4.02
N THR A 280 21.53 -76.89 -5.04
CA THR A 280 21.57 -75.43 -5.18
C THR A 280 20.27 -74.94 -5.81
N SER A 281 19.80 -73.77 -5.38
CA SER A 281 18.63 -73.14 -5.98
C SER A 281 18.95 -72.76 -7.43
N ILE A 282 18.12 -73.22 -8.37
CA ILE A 282 18.26 -72.89 -9.80
C ILE A 282 18.16 -71.37 -10.03
N LEU A 283 17.51 -70.66 -9.09
CA LEU A 283 17.36 -69.21 -9.11
C LEU A 283 18.66 -68.46 -8.78
N ASP A 284 19.64 -69.10 -8.15
CA ASP A 284 20.94 -68.47 -7.84
C ASP A 284 21.80 -68.34 -9.10
N GLU A 285 21.57 -69.19 -10.10
CA GLU A 285 22.24 -69.16 -11.41
C GLU A 285 21.56 -68.19 -12.39
N VAL A 286 20.29 -67.86 -12.17
CA VAL A 286 19.48 -67.03 -13.07
C VAL A 286 18.99 -65.78 -12.34
N ASN A 287 19.75 -64.69 -12.48
CA ASN A 287 19.41 -63.41 -11.87
C ASN A 287 18.24 -62.73 -12.61
N ILE A 288 17.03 -62.82 -12.06
CA ILE A 288 15.84 -62.13 -12.58
C ILE A 288 15.69 -60.79 -11.86
N ASP A 289 15.73 -59.69 -12.62
CA ASP A 289 15.42 -58.36 -12.09
C ASP A 289 13.90 -58.15 -12.01
N PHE A 290 13.38 -57.90 -10.81
CA PHE A 290 11.96 -57.63 -10.56
C PHE A 290 11.63 -56.13 -10.52
N GLU A 291 12.59 -55.24 -10.75
CA GLU A 291 12.40 -53.79 -10.70
C GLU A 291 11.21 -53.30 -11.56
N PRO A 292 10.97 -53.77 -12.80
CA PRO A 292 9.84 -53.32 -13.62
C PRO A 292 8.47 -53.66 -13.00
N LEU A 293 8.36 -54.82 -12.34
CA LEU A 293 7.14 -55.23 -11.65
C LEU A 293 6.86 -54.35 -10.44
N TYR A 294 7.89 -54.09 -9.62
CA TYR A 294 7.78 -53.20 -8.46
C TYR A 294 7.43 -51.77 -8.87
N LYS A 295 8.06 -51.23 -9.94
CA LYS A 295 7.72 -49.92 -10.51
C LYS A 295 6.25 -49.85 -10.91
N CYS A 296 5.75 -50.86 -11.61
CA CYS A 296 4.36 -50.89 -12.07
C CYS A 296 3.36 -50.96 -10.93
N ILE A 297 3.62 -51.80 -9.92
CA ILE A 297 2.80 -51.87 -8.71
C ILE A 297 2.79 -50.51 -8.01
N HIS A 298 3.96 -49.89 -7.82
CA HIS A 298 4.08 -48.65 -7.08
C HIS A 298 3.35 -47.49 -7.77
N VAL A 299 3.48 -47.38 -9.10
CA VAL A 299 2.75 -46.38 -9.90
C VAL A 299 1.23 -46.58 -9.81
N HIS A 300 0.74 -47.81 -9.95
CA HIS A 300 -0.70 -48.08 -9.85
C HIS A 300 -1.26 -47.89 -8.44
N ASP A 301 -0.45 -48.12 -7.40
CA ASP A 301 -0.81 -47.85 -6.00
C ASP A 301 -0.92 -46.34 -5.76
N THR A 302 0.04 -45.54 -6.24
CA THR A 302 -0.02 -44.08 -6.14
C THR A 302 -1.20 -43.46 -6.87
N LEU A 303 -1.62 -44.05 -7.99
CA LEU A 303 -2.80 -43.61 -8.74
C LEU A 303 -4.13 -44.13 -8.16
N GLY A 304 -4.10 -44.95 -7.10
CA GLY A 304 -5.28 -45.59 -6.52
C GLY A 304 -5.95 -46.65 -7.41
N LYS A 305 -5.29 -47.10 -8.48
CA LYS A 305 -5.83 -48.03 -9.50
C LYS A 305 -5.25 -49.45 -9.38
N ARG A 306 -4.99 -49.91 -8.16
CA ARG A 306 -4.40 -51.23 -7.89
C ARG A 306 -5.28 -52.41 -8.34
N ASN A 307 -6.59 -52.27 -8.25
CA ASN A 307 -7.52 -53.34 -8.65
C ASN A 307 -7.50 -53.56 -10.17
N GLU A 308 -7.44 -52.48 -10.95
CA GLU A 308 -7.31 -52.54 -12.40
C GLU A 308 -6.00 -53.25 -12.81
N PHE A 309 -4.90 -52.93 -12.12
CA PHE A 309 -3.62 -53.59 -12.31
C PHE A 309 -3.69 -55.11 -12.04
N LYS A 310 -4.33 -55.53 -10.95
CA LYS A 310 -4.49 -56.96 -10.62
C LYS A 310 -5.21 -57.72 -11.73
N THR A 311 -6.28 -57.15 -12.28
CA THR A 311 -7.04 -57.75 -13.38
C THR A 311 -6.18 -57.85 -14.63
N SER A 312 -5.56 -56.75 -15.07
CA SER A 312 -4.67 -56.74 -16.26
C SER A 312 -3.51 -57.72 -16.11
N TYR A 313 -2.87 -57.77 -14.95
CA TYR A 313 -1.77 -58.69 -14.68
C TYR A 313 -2.21 -60.16 -14.70
N SER A 314 -3.43 -60.45 -14.20
CA SER A 314 -3.97 -61.81 -14.24
C SER A 314 -4.29 -62.28 -15.66
N GLU A 315 -4.72 -61.37 -16.53
CA GLU A 315 -4.99 -61.63 -17.94
C GLU A 315 -3.68 -61.80 -18.72
N ASP A 316 -2.71 -60.91 -18.52
CA ASP A 316 -1.41 -60.94 -19.23
C ASP A 316 -0.54 -62.16 -18.84
N ARG A 317 -0.74 -62.73 -17.64
CA ARG A 317 -0.04 -63.95 -17.20
C ARG A 317 -0.63 -65.24 -17.79
N ARG A 318 -1.91 -65.23 -18.15
CA ARG A 318 -2.64 -66.42 -18.62
C ARG A 318 -2.19 -66.81 -20.02
#